data_AF-A0AAP0EEG3-F1
#
_entry.id   AF-A0AAP0EEG3-F1
#
_cell.length_a   1.000
_cell.length_b   1.000
_cell.length_c   1.000
_cell.angle_alpha   90.00
_cell.angle_beta   90.00
_cell.angle_gamma   90.00
#
_symmetry.space_group_name_H-M   'P 1'
#
loop_
_entity.id
_entity.type
_entity.pdbx_description
1 polymer ?
#
loop_
_entity_poly.entity_id
_entity_poly.type
_entity_poly.pdbx_seq_one_letter_code
_entity_poly.pdbx_strand_id
1 'polypeptide(L)'
;MIYKKSQTLSSQAKQSHTSGEIINYMAIDAERIGNFSWHMHDAWLIPIQVSLALSILYKNIGLASIAALVATVIVMLVNVPLGKLLEKFQEKLMDCKDERMKKTSEILRNMRILKLQAWEMKFLSKVIELRKNEEGWLKKYVYSSAVTTFIFWGAPTFVAMVSFVACMLMGIQLESGKILSALATFRILHEPIYVLPDLISMAVQTKVSIDRITSFLNLNDLDPEVIEYIPKGTSEFAVEIHYGNFSWDPSSSNPTLRDLNVQVRRGMKVAVCGTVGSGKSSFLASILGEVPKVSGSVKLSGTKAFVAQSPWIQSGKIEENILFGKEMDRDRYEMVLEACALKKDLEIFSFGDQTVIGERGINLSGGQKQRVQIARALYQEADIYLFDDPFSAVDAHTGSHLFKECLLGLLDSKTIIYVTHQVEFLPSADLILVMKDGRMVQSGKYDEILNSGTEFLELVSAHKKALSALDDKPRPSSENFISAENDKKIGEEDEREVLNSETDEIVAPKAQIVQEEEREKGKVNFQVYWKYLTMAYGGALVPLILLAQVLFQLLEIASNYWMAWGTTVSKDMKPPVESSTLIIVYVELAIGSSILYF
;
A
#
# COMPACT_ATOMS: atom_id res chain seq x y z
N MET A 1 6.34 10.11 12.68
CA MET A 1 7.80 9.82 12.76
C MET A 1 8.29 9.06 11.53
N ILE A 2 7.67 7.92 11.18
CA ILE A 2 8.04 7.08 10.02
C ILE A 2 8.18 7.89 8.73
N TYR A 3 7.19 8.74 8.40
CA TYR A 3 7.24 9.58 7.20
C TYR A 3 8.47 10.50 7.17
N LYS A 4 8.75 11.24 8.26
CA LYS A 4 9.93 12.11 8.35
C LYS A 4 11.23 11.32 8.17
N LYS A 5 11.35 10.14 8.81
CA LYS A 5 12.53 9.28 8.64
C LYS A 5 12.70 8.84 7.19
N SER A 6 11.61 8.45 6.51
CA SER A 6 11.68 8.02 5.11
C SER A 6 12.21 9.07 4.13
N GLN A 7 12.14 10.35 4.49
CA GLN A 7 12.71 11.46 3.71
C GLN A 7 14.21 11.67 3.95
N THR A 8 14.74 11.23 5.09
CA THR A 8 16.14 11.44 5.49
C THR A 8 17.02 10.20 5.33
N LEU A 9 16.45 9.02 5.04
CA LEU A 9 17.21 7.78 4.91
C LEU A 9 18.32 7.86 3.84
N SER A 10 19.48 7.31 4.16
CA SER A 10 20.55 7.07 3.19
C SER A 10 20.07 6.17 2.04
N SER A 11 20.64 6.37 0.85
CA SER A 11 20.31 5.58 -0.34
C SER A 11 20.53 4.08 -0.13
N GLN A 12 21.54 3.70 0.67
CA GLN A 12 21.80 2.31 1.03
C GLN A 12 20.69 1.73 1.93
N ALA A 13 20.30 2.46 2.99
CA ALA A 13 19.19 2.03 3.86
C ALA A 13 17.84 2.00 3.12
N LYS A 14 17.68 2.84 2.11
CA LYS A 14 16.49 2.84 1.24
C LYS A 14 16.44 1.64 0.29
N GLN A 15 17.59 1.06 -0.08
CA GLN A 15 17.64 -0.17 -0.88
C GLN A 15 17.31 -1.42 -0.04
N SER A 16 17.62 -1.42 1.26
CA SER A 16 17.31 -2.55 2.14
C SER A 16 15.83 -2.65 2.51
N HIS A 17 15.05 -1.58 2.30
CA HIS A 17 13.62 -1.54 2.59
C HIS A 17 12.79 -1.17 1.37
N THR A 18 11.80 -2.00 1.05
CA THR A 18 10.89 -1.69 -0.05
C THR A 18 9.88 -0.62 0.34
N SER A 19 9.34 0.13 -0.64
CA SER A 19 8.27 1.10 -0.37
C SER A 19 7.02 0.44 0.25
N GLY A 20 6.75 -0.82 -0.09
CA GLY A 20 5.67 -1.61 0.51
C GLY A 20 5.89 -1.87 2.00
N GLU A 21 7.12 -2.15 2.43
CA GLU A 21 7.45 -2.31 3.85
C GLU A 21 7.22 -1.01 4.63
N ILE A 22 7.65 0.13 4.09
CA ILE A 22 7.46 1.43 4.73
C ILE A 22 5.97 1.74 4.89
N ILE A 23 5.15 1.42 3.88
CA ILE A 23 3.69 1.55 3.95
C ILE A 23 3.12 0.62 5.04
N ASN A 24 3.61 -0.63 5.13
CA ASN A 24 3.18 -1.56 6.18
C ASN A 24 3.54 -1.06 7.59
N TYR A 25 4.70 -0.42 7.77
CA TYR A 25 5.06 0.21 9.06
C TYR A 25 4.03 1.28 9.46
N MET A 26 3.55 2.07 8.49
CA MET A 26 2.57 3.13 8.74
C MET A 26 1.14 2.62 8.91
N ALA A 27 0.72 1.64 8.11
CA ALA A 27 -0.67 1.18 8.07
C ALA A 27 -0.94 0.07 9.09
N ILE A 28 -0.08 -0.94 9.18
CA ILE A 28 -0.33 -2.14 9.99
C ILE A 28 0.35 -2.02 11.36
N ASP A 29 1.64 -1.69 11.39
CA ASP A 29 2.41 -1.74 12.63
C ASP A 29 2.05 -0.61 13.59
N ALA A 30 1.84 0.60 13.07
CA ALA A 30 1.34 1.72 13.88
C ALA A 30 -0.07 1.44 14.42
N GLU A 31 -0.96 0.83 13.61
CA GLU A 31 -2.31 0.47 14.05
C GLU A 31 -2.28 -0.59 15.16
N ARG A 32 -1.44 -1.62 15.05
CA ARG A 32 -1.28 -2.64 16.10
C ARG A 32 -0.83 -2.03 17.43
N ILE A 33 0.13 -1.11 17.40
CA ILE A 33 0.58 -0.39 18.60
C ILE A 33 -0.58 0.43 19.20
N GLY A 34 -1.39 1.08 18.35
CA GLY A 34 -2.59 1.80 18.78
C GLY A 34 -3.64 0.89 19.43
N ASN A 35 -3.94 -0.25 18.81
CA ASN A 35 -4.92 -1.22 19.30
C ASN A 35 -4.50 -1.85 20.63
N PHE A 36 -3.20 -2.09 20.82
CA PHE A 36 -2.67 -2.60 22.09
C PHE A 36 -2.88 -1.61 23.24
N SER A 37 -2.83 -0.30 22.98
CA SER A 37 -3.07 0.72 24.03
C SER A 37 -4.45 0.56 24.70
N TRP A 38 -5.46 0.07 23.97
CA TRP A 38 -6.79 -0.17 24.52
C TRP A 38 -6.82 -1.41 25.41
N HIS A 39 -6.17 -2.49 25.00
CA HIS A 39 -6.21 -3.79 25.68
C HIS A 39 -5.12 -3.94 26.74
N MET A 40 -4.14 -3.04 26.80
CA MET A 40 -3.10 -3.04 27.83
C MET A 40 -3.70 -3.06 29.24
N HIS A 41 -4.89 -2.48 29.43
CA HIS A 41 -5.57 -2.49 30.71
C HIS A 41 -6.08 -3.87 31.14
N ASP A 42 -6.35 -4.76 30.20
CA ASP A 42 -6.81 -6.12 30.49
C ASP A 42 -5.75 -6.93 31.26
N ALA A 43 -4.46 -6.64 31.02
CA ALA A 43 -3.34 -7.34 31.65
C ALA A 43 -3.37 -7.27 33.19
N TRP A 44 -3.78 -6.13 33.76
CA TRP A 44 -3.88 -5.95 35.20
C TRP A 44 -5.31 -6.09 35.72
N LEU A 45 -6.33 -5.84 34.88
CA LEU A 45 -7.73 -6.04 35.24
C LEU A 45 -8.08 -7.52 35.40
N ILE A 46 -7.58 -8.40 34.52
CA ILE A 46 -7.88 -9.84 34.56
C ILE A 46 -7.52 -10.48 35.91
N PRO A 47 -6.30 -10.33 36.46
CA PRO A 47 -5.97 -10.89 37.78
C PRO A 47 -6.84 -10.35 38.92
N ILE A 48 -7.20 -9.06 38.87
CA ILE A 48 -8.06 -8.42 39.86
C ILE A 48 -9.49 -8.98 39.77
N GLN A 49 -10.05 -9.05 38.57
CA GLN A 49 -11.38 -9.60 38.30
C GLN A 49 -11.49 -11.05 38.77
N VAL A 50 -10.52 -11.90 38.41
CA VAL A 50 -10.47 -13.31 38.84
C VAL A 50 -10.40 -13.41 40.37
N SER A 51 -9.53 -12.63 41.01
CA SER A 51 -9.37 -12.65 42.47
C SER A 51 -10.64 -12.21 43.21
N LEU A 52 -11.33 -11.18 42.69
CA LEU A 52 -12.55 -10.64 43.29
C LEU A 52 -13.75 -11.59 43.06
N ALA A 53 -13.85 -12.18 41.87
CA ALA A 53 -14.84 -13.22 41.55
C ALA A 53 -14.68 -14.46 42.44
N LEU A 54 -13.45 -14.95 42.63
CA LEU A 54 -13.18 -16.08 43.53
C LEU A 54 -13.50 -15.75 45.00
N SER A 55 -13.24 -14.51 45.43
CA SER A 55 -13.59 -14.05 46.77
C SER A 55 -15.11 -14.01 47.00
N ILE A 56 -15.88 -13.52 46.01
CA ILE A 56 -17.36 -13.54 46.04
C ILE A 56 -17.86 -14.99 46.09
N LEU A 57 -17.29 -15.87 45.27
CA LEU A 57 -17.69 -17.26 45.20
C LEU A 57 -17.43 -18.01 46.51
N TYR A 58 -16.26 -17.79 47.12
CA TYR A 58 -15.92 -18.35 48.43
C TYR A 58 -16.86 -17.86 49.53
N LYS A 59 -17.25 -16.57 49.52
CA LYS A 59 -18.21 -16.02 50.50
C LYS A 59 -19.61 -16.61 50.33
N ASN A 60 -20.04 -16.89 49.10
CA ASN A 60 -21.38 -17.39 48.81
C ASN A 60 -21.53 -18.90 49.04
N ILE A 61 -20.52 -19.69 48.65
CA ILE A 61 -20.61 -21.16 48.56
C ILE A 61 -19.53 -21.89 49.36
N GLY A 62 -18.68 -21.17 50.11
CA GLY A 62 -17.66 -21.76 50.95
C GLY A 62 -16.66 -22.63 50.18
N LEU A 63 -16.28 -23.78 50.74
CA LEU A 63 -15.29 -24.70 50.18
C LEU A 63 -15.67 -25.28 48.80
N ALA A 64 -16.95 -25.25 48.42
CA ALA A 64 -17.40 -25.68 47.08
C ALA A 64 -16.87 -24.75 45.96
N SER A 65 -16.37 -23.55 46.29
CA SER A 65 -15.67 -22.68 45.33
C SER A 65 -14.39 -23.32 44.75
N ILE A 66 -13.77 -24.26 45.47
CA ILE A 66 -12.60 -25.00 44.98
C ILE A 66 -13.00 -25.94 43.84
N ALA A 67 -14.17 -26.60 43.94
CA ALA A 67 -14.69 -27.43 42.86
C ALA A 67 -14.99 -26.61 41.60
N ALA A 68 -15.51 -25.38 41.78
CA ALA A 68 -15.71 -24.43 40.69
C ALA A 68 -14.40 -24.00 40.03
N LEU A 69 -13.38 -23.70 40.83
CA LEU A 69 -12.04 -23.35 40.34
C LEU A 69 -11.46 -24.49 39.50
N VAL A 70 -11.53 -25.73 40.00
CA VAL A 70 -11.05 -26.92 39.27
C VAL A 70 -11.82 -27.11 37.97
N ALA A 71 -13.16 -26.98 37.98
CA ALA A 71 -13.98 -27.07 36.77
C ALA A 71 -13.61 -25.98 35.75
N THR A 72 -13.34 -24.76 36.22
CA THR A 72 -12.91 -23.63 35.39
C THR A 72 -11.55 -23.90 34.75
N VAL A 73 -10.59 -24.45 35.51
CA VAL A 73 -9.28 -24.85 34.98
C VAL A 73 -9.41 -25.96 33.95
N ILE A 74 -10.31 -26.94 34.15
CA ILE A 74 -10.57 -28.00 33.16
C ILE A 74 -11.11 -27.41 31.85
N VAL A 75 -12.10 -26.51 31.92
CA VAL A 75 -12.63 -25.80 30.75
C VAL A 75 -11.52 -25.04 30.03
N MET A 76 -10.66 -24.34 30.77
CA MET A 76 -9.51 -23.64 30.21
C MET A 76 -8.56 -24.61 29.49
N LEU A 77 -8.21 -25.76 30.08
CA LEU A 77 -7.33 -26.75 29.49
C LEU A 77 -7.90 -27.37 28.20
N VAL A 78 -9.22 -27.55 28.11
CA VAL A 78 -9.91 -28.03 26.90
C VAL A 78 -9.90 -26.98 25.79
N ASN A 79 -9.99 -25.70 26.13
CA ASN A 79 -9.99 -24.61 25.15
C ASN A 79 -8.61 -24.35 24.52
N VAL A 80 -7.50 -24.58 25.24
CA VAL A 80 -6.14 -24.36 24.71
C VAL A 80 -5.85 -25.08 23.38
N PRO A 81 -6.06 -26.41 23.24
CA PRO A 81 -5.81 -27.10 21.96
C PRO A 81 -6.78 -26.66 20.85
N LEU A 82 -8.02 -26.30 21.18
CA LEU A 82 -8.99 -25.80 20.22
C LEU A 82 -8.61 -24.41 19.70
N GLY A 83 -8.16 -23.51 20.58
CA GLY A 83 -7.63 -22.21 20.21
C GLY A 83 -6.42 -22.34 19.27
N LYS A 84 -5.46 -23.23 19.58
CA LYS A 84 -4.31 -23.49 18.70
C LYS A 84 -4.72 -24.06 17.33
N LEU A 85 -5.74 -24.91 17.29
CA LEU A 85 -6.27 -25.45 16.03
C LEU A 85 -6.94 -24.35 15.20
N LEU A 86 -7.71 -23.47 15.86
CA LEU A 86 -8.38 -22.33 15.23
C LEU A 86 -7.35 -21.35 14.65
N GLU A 87 -6.31 -21.00 15.41
CA GLU A 87 -5.20 -20.15 14.97
C GLU A 87 -4.50 -20.73 13.74
N LYS A 88 -4.20 -22.04 13.74
CA LYS A 88 -3.59 -22.72 12.59
C LYS A 88 -4.48 -22.68 11.33
N PHE A 89 -5.80 -22.83 11.48
CA PHE A 89 -6.72 -22.72 10.35
C PHE A 89 -6.85 -21.28 9.86
N GLN A 90 -6.81 -20.30 10.76
CA GLN A 90 -6.79 -18.89 10.41
C GLN A 90 -5.51 -18.52 9.66
N GLU A 91 -4.35 -19.00 10.10
CA GLU A 91 -3.06 -18.80 9.41
C GLU A 91 -3.13 -19.34 7.98
N LYS A 92 -3.58 -20.59 7.80
CA LYS A 92 -3.72 -21.20 6.46
C LYS A 92 -4.75 -20.48 5.57
N LEU A 93 -5.83 -19.97 6.16
CA LEU A 93 -6.81 -19.15 5.46
C LEU A 93 -6.17 -17.83 4.98
N MET A 94 -5.38 -17.18 5.82
CA MET A 94 -4.69 -15.94 5.47
C MET A 94 -3.62 -16.17 4.39
N ASP A 95 -2.82 -17.24 4.47
CA ASP A 95 -1.86 -17.63 3.43
C ASP A 95 -2.54 -17.71 2.05
N CYS A 96 -3.67 -18.44 1.96
CA CYS A 96 -4.42 -18.61 0.71
C CYS A 96 -5.04 -17.29 0.22
N LYS A 97 -5.54 -16.45 1.16
CA LYS A 97 -6.13 -15.16 0.87
C LYS A 97 -5.08 -14.19 0.31
N ASP A 98 -3.89 -14.17 0.89
CA ASP A 98 -2.78 -13.31 0.46
C ASP A 98 -2.27 -13.72 -0.92
N GLU A 99 -2.12 -15.03 -1.18
CA GLU A 99 -1.76 -15.54 -2.50
C GLU A 99 -2.79 -15.10 -3.56
N ARG A 100 -4.08 -15.27 -3.29
CA ARG A 100 -5.16 -14.82 -4.18
C ARG A 100 -5.12 -13.31 -4.40
N MET A 101 -4.95 -12.52 -3.34
CA MET A 101 -4.93 -11.06 -3.43
C MET A 101 -3.73 -10.58 -4.25
N LYS A 102 -2.55 -11.15 -4.03
CA LYS A 102 -1.34 -10.88 -4.81
C LYS A 102 -1.54 -11.18 -6.29
N LYS A 103 -2.08 -12.35 -6.63
CA LYS A 103 -2.36 -12.72 -8.04
C LYS A 103 -3.41 -11.82 -8.68
N THR A 104 -4.45 -11.45 -7.92
CA THR A 104 -5.49 -10.52 -8.40
C THR A 104 -4.89 -9.15 -8.70
N SER A 105 -4.03 -8.61 -7.83
CA SER A 105 -3.33 -7.34 -8.05
C SER A 105 -2.37 -7.39 -9.26
N GLU A 106 -1.60 -8.47 -9.40
CA GLU A 106 -0.73 -8.69 -10.59
C GLU A 106 -1.52 -8.69 -11.90
N ILE A 107 -2.72 -9.30 -11.91
CA ILE A 107 -3.63 -9.32 -13.05
C ILE A 107 -4.15 -7.91 -13.35
N LEU A 108 -4.65 -7.19 -12.34
CA LEU A 108 -5.20 -5.84 -12.52
C LEU A 108 -4.15 -4.87 -13.05
N ARG A 109 -2.90 -4.93 -12.53
CA ARG A 109 -1.79 -4.08 -12.98
C ARG A 109 -1.44 -4.31 -14.46
N ASN A 110 -1.60 -5.53 -14.95
CA ASN A 110 -1.28 -5.91 -16.32
C ASN A 110 -2.52 -6.11 -17.21
N MET A 111 -3.68 -5.55 -16.82
CA MET A 111 -4.96 -5.77 -17.49
C MET A 111 -4.91 -5.42 -18.99
N ARG A 112 -4.18 -4.36 -19.37
CA ARG A 112 -4.02 -3.96 -20.78
C ARG A 112 -3.35 -5.06 -21.61
N ILE A 113 -2.27 -5.65 -21.11
CA ILE A 113 -1.53 -6.72 -21.81
C ILE A 113 -2.40 -7.97 -21.91
N LEU A 114 -3.10 -8.32 -20.82
CA LEU A 114 -3.99 -9.49 -20.78
C LEU A 114 -5.13 -9.37 -21.79
N LYS A 115 -5.76 -8.20 -21.90
CA LYS A 115 -6.80 -7.93 -22.90
C LYS A 115 -6.27 -7.95 -24.33
N LEU A 116 -5.08 -7.39 -24.57
CA LEU A 116 -4.43 -7.45 -25.88
C LEU A 116 -4.16 -8.89 -26.35
N GLN A 117 -3.95 -9.81 -25.41
CA GLN A 117 -3.71 -11.23 -25.68
C GLN A 117 -4.95 -12.11 -25.51
N ALA A 118 -6.11 -11.54 -25.19
CA ALA A 118 -7.36 -12.26 -24.88
C ALA A 118 -7.18 -13.35 -23.80
N TRP A 119 -6.35 -13.09 -22.78
CA TRP A 119 -6.03 -14.04 -21.73
C TRP A 119 -6.90 -13.87 -20.47
N GLU A 120 -7.87 -12.95 -20.44
CA GLU A 120 -8.68 -12.66 -19.25
C GLU A 120 -9.33 -13.92 -18.65
N MET A 121 -9.96 -14.77 -19.45
CA MET A 121 -10.68 -15.95 -18.97
C MET A 121 -9.75 -16.99 -18.35
N LYS A 122 -8.52 -17.10 -18.86
CA LYS A 122 -7.51 -18.03 -18.34
C LYS A 122 -6.93 -17.56 -17.00
N PHE A 123 -6.81 -16.25 -16.79
CA PHE A 123 -6.38 -15.71 -15.51
C PHE A 123 -7.52 -15.65 -14.49
N LEU A 124 -8.76 -15.41 -14.94
CA LEU A 124 -9.96 -15.50 -14.11
C LEU A 124 -10.13 -16.90 -13.54
N SER A 125 -9.97 -17.95 -14.35
CA SER A 125 -10.08 -19.34 -13.88
C SER A 125 -9.05 -19.67 -12.78
N LYS A 126 -7.81 -19.18 -12.91
CA LYS A 126 -6.78 -19.30 -11.86
C LYS A 126 -7.17 -18.61 -10.56
N VAL A 127 -7.78 -17.43 -10.63
CA VAL A 127 -8.26 -16.72 -9.42
C VAL A 127 -9.40 -17.50 -8.75
N ILE A 128 -10.31 -18.09 -9.53
CA ILE A 128 -11.39 -18.94 -9.02
C ILE A 128 -10.83 -20.21 -8.35
N GLU A 129 -9.78 -20.81 -8.91
CA GLU A 129 -9.11 -21.98 -8.31
C GLU A 129 -8.51 -21.63 -6.94
N LEU A 130 -7.79 -20.51 -6.84
CA LEU A 130 -7.28 -20.00 -5.55
C LEU A 130 -8.42 -19.72 -4.57
N ARG A 131 -9.55 -19.18 -5.04
CA ARG A 131 -10.74 -18.93 -4.22
C ARG A 131 -11.35 -20.23 -3.67
N LYS A 132 -11.37 -21.32 -4.45
CA LYS A 132 -11.85 -22.63 -3.96
C LYS A 132 -10.96 -23.19 -2.85
N ASN A 133 -9.66 -23.03 -2.96
CA ASN A 133 -8.72 -23.43 -1.90
C ASN A 133 -8.95 -22.59 -0.62
N GLU A 134 -9.09 -21.27 -0.76
CA GLU A 134 -9.45 -20.36 0.35
C GLU A 134 -10.78 -20.78 1.02
N GLU A 135 -11.81 -21.10 0.24
CA GLU A 135 -13.10 -21.58 0.75
C GLU A 135 -12.96 -22.88 1.56
N GLY A 136 -12.11 -23.80 1.12
CA GLY A 136 -11.83 -25.04 1.84
C GLY A 136 -11.27 -24.82 3.24
N TRP A 137 -10.36 -23.86 3.40
CA TRP A 137 -9.83 -23.46 4.72
C TRP A 137 -10.82 -22.63 5.52
N LEU A 138 -11.58 -21.76 4.86
CA LEU A 138 -12.64 -20.98 5.51
C LEU A 138 -13.68 -21.89 6.17
N LYS A 139 -14.11 -22.97 5.49
CA LYS A 139 -15.02 -23.96 6.07
C LYS A 139 -14.45 -24.58 7.34
N LYS A 140 -13.20 -25.06 7.30
CA LYS A 140 -12.54 -25.65 8.48
C LYS A 140 -12.43 -24.66 9.64
N TYR A 141 -12.10 -23.41 9.35
CA TYR A 141 -12.07 -22.33 10.34
C TYR A 141 -13.45 -22.08 10.95
N VAL A 142 -14.49 -21.87 10.14
CA VAL A 142 -15.85 -21.58 10.62
C VAL A 142 -16.41 -22.74 11.45
N TYR A 143 -16.26 -23.99 11.00
CA TYR A 143 -16.70 -25.16 11.79
C TYR A 143 -15.96 -25.26 13.13
N SER A 144 -14.65 -25.01 13.15
CA SER A 144 -13.86 -25.03 14.39
C SER A 144 -14.21 -23.87 15.32
N SER A 145 -14.51 -22.70 14.75
CA SER A 145 -15.01 -21.53 15.48
C SER A 145 -16.37 -21.84 16.12
N ALA A 146 -17.28 -22.51 15.39
CA ALA A 146 -18.58 -22.91 15.94
C ALA A 146 -18.41 -23.86 17.14
N VAL A 147 -17.54 -24.87 17.05
CA VAL A 147 -17.24 -25.78 18.18
C VAL A 147 -16.66 -25.02 19.37
N THR A 148 -15.75 -24.07 19.13
CA THR A 148 -15.14 -23.25 20.19
C THR A 148 -16.20 -22.36 20.86
N THR A 149 -17.14 -21.82 20.07
CA THR A 149 -18.22 -20.96 20.60
C THR A 149 -19.27 -21.77 21.36
N PHE A 150 -19.55 -23.00 20.95
CA PHE A 150 -20.39 -23.94 21.70
C PHE A 150 -19.81 -24.22 23.09
N ILE A 151 -18.50 -24.48 23.18
CA ILE A 151 -17.82 -24.70 24.46
C ILE A 151 -17.84 -23.44 25.32
N PHE A 152 -17.71 -22.25 24.70
CA PHE A 152 -17.81 -20.96 25.40
C PHE A 152 -19.16 -20.79 26.09
N TRP A 153 -20.27 -21.00 25.39
CA TRP A 153 -21.60 -20.83 25.98
C TRP A 153 -21.99 -21.96 26.95
N GLY A 154 -21.48 -23.18 26.75
CA GLY A 154 -21.73 -24.33 27.63
C GLY A 154 -20.91 -24.34 28.92
N ALA A 155 -19.78 -23.64 28.96
CA ALA A 155 -18.83 -23.69 30.08
C ALA A 155 -19.39 -23.16 31.42
N PRO A 156 -20.08 -22.01 31.51
CA PRO A 156 -20.68 -21.55 32.77
C PRO A 156 -21.66 -22.56 33.37
N THR A 157 -22.43 -23.26 32.52
CA THR A 157 -23.35 -24.32 32.92
C THR A 157 -22.61 -25.52 33.50
N PHE A 158 -21.52 -25.94 32.86
CA PHE A 158 -20.68 -27.03 33.36
C PHE A 158 -20.05 -26.70 34.71
N VAL A 159 -19.50 -25.49 34.87
CA VAL A 159 -18.94 -25.01 36.14
C VAL A 159 -20.02 -24.94 37.22
N ALA A 160 -21.22 -24.44 36.88
CA ALA A 160 -22.35 -24.39 37.80
C ALA A 160 -22.79 -25.79 38.26
N MET A 161 -22.88 -26.75 37.34
CA MET A 161 -23.21 -28.14 37.64
C MET A 161 -22.23 -28.76 38.65
N VAL A 162 -20.92 -28.68 38.37
CA VAL A 162 -19.88 -29.23 39.27
C VAL A 162 -19.93 -28.55 40.64
N SER A 163 -20.14 -27.23 40.67
CA SER A 163 -20.20 -26.45 41.90
C SER A 163 -21.41 -26.82 42.75
N PHE A 164 -22.61 -26.91 42.17
CA PHE A 164 -23.83 -27.24 42.90
C PHE A 164 -23.86 -28.71 43.36
N VAL A 165 -23.31 -29.63 42.58
CA VAL A 165 -23.11 -31.03 43.03
C VAL A 165 -22.18 -31.07 44.24
N ALA A 166 -21.07 -30.33 44.23
CA ALA A 166 -20.18 -30.23 45.39
C ALA A 166 -20.89 -29.61 46.62
N CYS A 167 -21.76 -28.62 46.42
CA CYS A 167 -22.57 -28.05 47.51
C CYS A 167 -23.47 -29.09 48.18
N MET A 168 -24.15 -29.91 47.37
CA MET A 168 -25.03 -30.97 47.88
C MET A 168 -24.24 -32.02 48.67
N LEU A 169 -23.08 -32.45 48.14
CA LEU A 169 -22.22 -33.43 48.82
C LEU A 169 -21.64 -32.89 50.15
N MET A 170 -21.38 -31.59 50.22
CA MET A 170 -20.86 -30.92 51.42
C MET A 170 -21.97 -30.45 52.38
N GLY A 171 -23.24 -30.68 52.07
CA GLY A 171 -24.38 -30.29 52.92
C GLY A 171 -24.64 -28.78 52.99
N ILE A 172 -24.18 -28.01 52.00
CA ILE A 172 -24.34 -26.56 51.95
C ILE A 172 -25.75 -26.24 51.44
N GLN A 173 -26.55 -25.52 52.24
CA GLN A 173 -27.90 -25.09 51.83
C GLN A 173 -27.84 -24.08 50.68
N LEU A 174 -28.48 -24.46 49.58
CA LEU A 174 -28.59 -23.69 48.35
C LEU A 174 -29.82 -22.77 48.41
N GLU A 175 -29.61 -21.52 48.82
CA GLU A 175 -30.61 -20.45 48.76
C GLU A 175 -30.63 -19.81 47.35
N SER A 176 -31.81 -19.37 46.89
CA SER A 176 -31.99 -18.76 45.55
C SER A 176 -31.00 -17.62 45.26
N GLY A 177 -30.78 -16.73 46.23
CA GLY A 177 -29.83 -15.61 46.10
C GLY A 177 -28.37 -16.05 45.94
N LYS A 178 -27.96 -17.14 46.60
CA LYS A 178 -26.59 -17.68 46.49
C LYS A 178 -26.35 -18.32 45.13
N ILE A 179 -27.35 -19.02 44.60
CA ILE A 179 -27.30 -19.65 43.26
C ILE A 179 -27.23 -18.59 42.17
N LEU A 180 -28.09 -17.58 42.20
CA LEU A 180 -28.09 -16.52 41.18
C LEU A 180 -26.79 -15.72 41.22
N SER A 181 -26.29 -15.42 42.43
CA SER A 181 -24.99 -14.75 42.59
C SER A 181 -23.83 -15.62 42.11
N ALA A 182 -23.85 -16.93 42.38
CA ALA A 182 -22.86 -17.89 41.87
C ALA A 182 -22.87 -17.96 40.34
N LEU A 183 -24.04 -18.08 39.73
CA LEU A 183 -24.20 -18.16 38.28
C LEU A 183 -23.68 -16.90 37.57
N ALA A 184 -24.00 -15.72 38.12
CA ALA A 184 -23.46 -14.45 37.64
C ALA A 184 -21.94 -14.39 37.78
N THR A 185 -21.40 -14.86 38.91
CA THR A 185 -19.94 -14.90 39.16
C THR A 185 -19.22 -15.86 38.20
N PHE A 186 -19.82 -17.00 37.84
CA PHE A 186 -19.26 -17.92 36.84
C PHE A 186 -19.17 -17.29 35.45
N ARG A 187 -20.19 -16.52 35.03
CA ARG A 187 -20.16 -15.79 33.76
C ARG A 187 -19.02 -14.75 33.74
N ILE A 188 -18.82 -14.02 34.84
CA ILE A 188 -17.74 -13.04 35.00
C ILE A 188 -16.35 -13.71 34.99
N LEU A 189 -16.22 -14.89 35.59
CA LEU A 189 -14.94 -15.62 35.64
C LEU A 189 -14.56 -16.24 34.28
N HIS A 190 -15.55 -16.46 33.42
CA HIS A 190 -15.38 -17.12 32.13
C HIS A 190 -14.77 -16.21 31.06
N GLU A 191 -15.18 -14.94 31.00
CA GLU A 191 -14.71 -13.97 29.99
C GLU A 191 -13.17 -13.81 29.98
N PRO A 192 -12.47 -13.66 31.11
CA PRO A 192 -11.00 -13.60 31.13
C PRO A 192 -10.27 -14.78 30.51
N ILE A 193 -10.88 -15.98 30.50
CA ILE A 193 -10.27 -17.21 29.95
C ILE A 193 -10.06 -17.08 28.43
N TYR A 194 -10.95 -16.36 27.76
CA TYR A 194 -10.93 -16.16 26.30
C TYR A 194 -10.17 -14.90 25.90
N VAL A 195 -10.24 -13.83 26.70
CA VAL A 195 -9.50 -12.59 26.43
C VAL A 195 -7.99 -12.77 26.64
N LEU A 196 -7.58 -13.61 27.60
CA LEU A 196 -6.17 -13.75 27.97
C LEU A 196 -5.27 -14.25 26.83
N PRO A 197 -5.61 -15.31 26.05
CA PRO A 197 -4.84 -15.71 24.88
C PRO A 197 -4.69 -14.60 23.84
N ASP A 198 -5.78 -13.88 23.54
CA ASP A 198 -5.78 -12.78 22.56
C ASP A 198 -4.89 -11.62 23.02
N LEU A 199 -4.94 -11.28 24.31
CA LEU A 199 -4.07 -10.28 24.91
C LEU A 199 -2.58 -10.66 24.80
N ILE A 200 -2.24 -11.93 25.08
CA ILE A 200 -0.86 -12.43 24.95
C ILE A 200 -0.40 -12.36 23.50
N SER A 201 -1.23 -12.85 22.57
CA SER A 201 -0.95 -12.81 21.13
C SER A 201 -0.76 -11.38 20.64
N MET A 202 -1.61 -10.45 21.06
CA MET A 202 -1.51 -9.05 20.68
C MET A 202 -0.29 -8.36 21.30
N ALA A 203 0.07 -8.68 22.55
CA ALA A 203 1.30 -8.18 23.16
C ALA A 203 2.56 -8.63 22.40
N VAL A 204 2.62 -9.92 22.01
CA VAL A 204 3.73 -10.46 21.20
C VAL A 204 3.80 -9.78 19.83
N GLN A 205 2.66 -9.66 19.13
CA GLN A 205 2.62 -9.01 17.82
C GLN A 205 3.02 -7.53 17.91
N THR A 206 2.55 -6.82 18.94
CA THR A 206 2.87 -5.42 19.18
C THR A 206 4.36 -5.24 19.42
N LYS A 207 4.98 -6.13 20.22
CA LYS A 207 6.44 -6.13 20.42
C LYS A 207 7.18 -6.25 19.08
N VAL A 208 6.80 -7.20 18.22
CA VAL A 208 7.43 -7.37 16.90
C VAL A 208 7.25 -6.13 16.00
N SER A 209 6.09 -5.46 16.07
CA SER A 209 5.84 -4.21 15.36
C SER A 209 6.70 -3.04 15.90
N ILE A 210 6.85 -2.93 17.22
CA ILE A 210 7.75 -1.94 17.87
C ILE A 210 9.20 -2.19 17.46
N ASP A 211 9.67 -3.44 17.50
CA ASP A 211 11.04 -3.80 17.15
C ASP A 211 11.34 -3.45 15.69
N ARG A 212 10.41 -3.71 14.76
CA ARG A 212 10.54 -3.34 13.34
C ARG A 212 10.58 -1.82 13.12
N ILE A 213 9.64 -1.07 13.73
CA ILE A 213 9.63 0.39 13.61
C ILE A 213 10.90 0.98 14.22
N THR A 214 11.34 0.50 15.38
CA THR A 214 12.57 0.98 16.04
C THR A 214 13.80 0.70 15.18
N SER A 215 13.91 -0.51 14.61
CA SER A 215 14.99 -0.87 13.70
C SER A 215 15.02 0.06 12.48
N PHE A 216 13.86 0.35 11.90
CA PHE A 216 13.72 1.29 10.78
C PHE A 216 14.11 2.73 11.16
N LEU A 217 13.69 3.21 12.33
CA LEU A 217 14.01 4.56 12.80
C LEU A 217 15.51 4.74 13.10
N ASN A 218 16.21 3.65 13.42
CA ASN A 218 17.66 3.64 13.71
C ASN A 218 18.54 3.48 12.46
N LEU A 219 17.97 3.36 11.26
CA LEU A 219 18.75 3.31 10.02
C LEU A 219 19.53 4.61 9.79
N ASN A 220 20.64 4.52 9.04
CA ASN A 220 21.49 5.67 8.76
C ASN A 220 20.79 6.70 7.85
N ASP A 221 20.85 7.96 8.24
CA ASP A 221 20.37 9.09 7.44
C ASP A 221 21.40 9.50 6.37
N LEU A 222 20.96 10.26 5.37
CA LEU A 222 21.81 10.96 4.42
C LEU A 222 22.67 11.97 5.19
N ASP A 223 23.97 11.94 4.94
CA ASP A 223 24.89 12.89 5.53
C ASP A 223 24.70 14.28 4.87
N PRO A 224 24.27 15.31 5.63
CA PRO A 224 24.09 16.66 5.09
C PRO A 224 25.40 17.32 4.67
N GLU A 225 26.56 16.83 5.13
CA GLU A 225 27.89 17.39 4.85
C GLU A 225 28.54 16.81 3.57
N VAL A 226 27.81 15.97 2.83
CA VAL A 226 28.28 15.45 1.52
C VAL A 226 28.58 16.60 0.56
N ILE A 227 27.73 17.64 0.57
CA ILE A 227 27.84 18.82 -0.28
C ILE A 227 28.13 20.07 0.56
N GLU A 228 29.17 20.80 0.17
CA GLU A 228 29.47 22.12 0.68
C GLU A 228 28.70 23.17 -0.15
N TYR A 229 27.71 23.84 0.47
CA TYR A 229 26.94 24.89 -0.18
C TYR A 229 27.65 26.25 -0.05
N ILE A 230 28.05 26.82 -1.19
CA ILE A 230 28.70 28.12 -1.27
C ILE A 230 27.64 29.19 -1.59
N PRO A 231 27.60 30.32 -0.86
CA PRO A 231 26.68 31.43 -1.17
C PRO A 231 26.79 31.89 -2.62
N LYS A 232 25.67 32.34 -3.20
CA LYS A 232 25.67 32.87 -4.57
C LYS A 232 26.58 34.08 -4.68
N GLY A 233 27.38 34.13 -5.74
CA GLY A 233 28.29 35.25 -6.04
C GLY A 233 29.70 35.13 -5.47
N THR A 234 29.97 34.16 -4.59
CA THR A 234 31.30 33.98 -3.99
C THR A 234 32.27 33.18 -4.87
N SER A 235 31.73 32.36 -5.77
CA SER A 235 32.50 31.55 -6.72
C SER A 235 31.96 31.75 -8.14
N GLU A 236 32.88 31.73 -9.12
CA GLU A 236 32.56 31.68 -10.55
C GLU A 236 31.96 30.32 -10.94
N PHE A 237 32.26 29.27 -10.16
CA PHE A 237 31.77 27.92 -10.41
C PHE A 237 30.41 27.68 -9.74
N ALA A 238 29.49 27.11 -10.50
CA ALA A 238 28.20 26.63 -10.02
C ALA A 238 28.33 25.23 -9.40
N VAL A 239 29.17 24.38 -9.99
CA VAL A 239 29.50 23.02 -9.52
C VAL A 239 31.01 22.84 -9.58
N GLU A 240 31.59 22.41 -8.47
CA GLU A 240 33.01 22.10 -8.38
C GLU A 240 33.22 20.79 -7.60
N ILE A 241 33.89 19.84 -8.23
CA ILE A 241 34.23 18.54 -7.66
C ILE A 241 35.75 18.38 -7.76
N HIS A 242 36.41 18.18 -6.61
CA HIS A 242 37.85 17.94 -6.52
C HIS A 242 38.12 16.55 -5.97
N TYR A 243 38.83 15.73 -6.75
CA TYR A 243 39.22 14.35 -6.41
C TYR A 243 38.06 13.54 -5.81
N GLY A 244 36.85 13.72 -6.36
CA GLY A 244 35.63 13.15 -5.81
C GLY A 244 35.55 11.65 -6.05
N ASN A 245 35.50 10.88 -4.97
CA ASN A 245 35.25 9.44 -4.99
C ASN A 245 33.90 9.15 -4.33
N PHE A 246 32.99 8.51 -5.07
CA PHE A 246 31.62 8.23 -4.61
C PHE A 246 31.28 6.76 -4.81
N SER A 247 30.52 6.21 -3.86
CA SER A 247 30.09 4.82 -3.93
C SER A 247 28.69 4.66 -3.36
N TRP A 248 27.82 3.96 -4.09
CA TRP A 248 26.51 3.54 -3.58
C TRP A 248 26.64 2.54 -2.43
N ASP A 249 27.74 1.79 -2.41
CA ASP A 249 28.14 0.90 -1.32
C ASP A 249 29.47 1.38 -0.74
N PRO A 250 29.47 2.05 0.43
CA PRO A 250 30.69 2.49 1.10
C PRO A 250 31.65 1.34 1.48
N SER A 251 31.14 0.11 1.56
CA SER A 251 31.97 -1.07 1.88
C SER A 251 32.67 -1.67 0.66
N SER A 252 32.27 -1.27 -0.55
CA SER A 252 32.93 -1.68 -1.78
C SER A 252 34.36 -1.15 -1.82
N SER A 253 35.32 -2.04 -2.12
CA SER A 253 36.72 -1.67 -2.35
C SER A 253 36.92 -0.78 -3.59
N ASN A 254 35.92 -0.76 -4.47
CA ASN A 254 35.94 -0.09 -5.75
C ASN A 254 34.79 0.93 -5.80
N PRO A 255 35.07 2.24 -5.64
CA PRO A 255 34.05 3.27 -5.77
C PRO A 255 33.41 3.24 -7.15
N THR A 256 32.11 3.54 -7.20
CA THR A 256 31.34 3.65 -8.44
C THR A 256 31.87 4.79 -9.32
N LEU A 257 32.26 5.90 -8.69
CA LEU A 257 32.84 7.07 -9.33
C LEU A 257 34.22 7.34 -8.73
N ARG A 258 35.23 7.54 -9.59
CA ARG A 258 36.63 7.61 -9.16
C ARG A 258 37.32 8.86 -9.69
N ASP A 259 38.06 9.52 -8.81
CA ASP A 259 38.96 10.63 -9.12
C ASP A 259 38.30 11.72 -9.99
N LEU A 260 37.03 12.04 -9.71
CA LEU A 260 36.30 13.03 -10.47
C LEU A 260 36.84 14.42 -10.19
N ASN A 261 37.25 15.12 -11.26
CA ASN A 261 37.68 16.51 -11.23
C ASN A 261 36.84 17.28 -12.25
N VAL A 262 35.86 18.04 -11.78
CA VAL A 262 34.88 18.72 -12.64
C VAL A 262 34.66 20.14 -12.13
N GLN A 263 34.75 21.10 -13.05
CA GLN A 263 34.50 22.51 -12.78
C GLN A 263 33.50 23.05 -13.80
N VAL A 264 32.32 23.45 -13.34
CA VAL A 264 31.25 23.99 -14.18
C VAL A 264 31.01 25.44 -13.81
N ARG A 265 31.27 26.35 -14.76
CA ARG A 265 31.04 27.79 -14.59
C ARG A 265 29.55 28.13 -14.62
N ARG A 266 29.18 29.27 -14.04
CA ARG A 266 27.82 29.80 -14.14
C ARG A 266 27.43 30.07 -15.59
N GLY A 267 26.21 29.70 -15.98
CA GLY A 267 25.71 29.85 -17.36
C GLY A 267 26.28 28.84 -18.37
N MET A 268 27.12 27.90 -17.92
CA MET A 268 27.73 26.91 -18.80
C MET A 268 26.77 25.75 -19.10
N LYS A 269 26.77 25.30 -20.36
CA LYS A 269 26.04 24.12 -20.84
C LYS A 269 27.03 22.95 -20.96
N VAL A 270 26.86 21.95 -20.11
CA VAL A 270 27.76 20.79 -20.01
C VAL A 270 27.03 19.53 -20.47
N ALA A 271 27.56 18.86 -21.48
CA ALA A 271 27.07 17.56 -21.92
C ALA A 271 27.90 16.43 -21.32
N VAL A 272 27.23 15.38 -20.83
CA VAL A 272 27.89 14.18 -20.32
C VAL A 272 27.53 13.00 -21.23
N CYS A 273 28.55 12.37 -21.81
CA CYS A 273 28.37 11.22 -22.72
C CYS A 273 29.26 10.04 -22.30
N GLY A 274 28.94 8.85 -22.80
CA GLY A 274 29.66 7.62 -22.47
C GLY A 274 28.80 6.38 -22.63
N THR A 275 29.43 5.20 -22.60
CA THR A 275 28.77 3.91 -22.75
C THR A 275 27.69 3.67 -21.68
N VAL A 276 26.72 2.80 -21.97
CA VAL A 276 25.70 2.41 -20.99
C VAL A 276 26.40 1.79 -19.76
N GLY A 277 25.99 2.19 -18.56
CA GLY A 277 26.62 1.72 -17.31
C GLY A 277 27.92 2.42 -16.91
N SER A 278 28.39 3.43 -17.65
CA SER A 278 29.64 4.13 -17.32
C SER A 278 29.60 5.01 -16.05
N GLY A 279 28.44 5.19 -15.43
CA GLY A 279 28.24 5.96 -14.19
C GLY A 279 27.60 7.35 -14.35
N LYS A 280 27.10 7.71 -15.53
CA LYS A 280 26.53 9.04 -15.84
C LYS A 280 25.42 9.49 -14.88
N SER A 281 24.42 8.65 -14.64
CA SER A 281 23.35 8.95 -13.68
C SER A 281 23.87 9.05 -12.24
N SER A 282 24.85 8.19 -11.87
CA SER A 282 25.53 8.29 -10.57
C SER A 282 26.27 9.61 -10.41
N PHE A 283 26.84 10.16 -11.48
CA PHE A 283 27.49 11.48 -11.46
C PHE A 283 26.48 12.61 -11.21
N LEU A 284 25.29 12.56 -11.79
CA LEU A 284 24.23 13.52 -11.43
C LEU A 284 23.78 13.33 -9.97
N ALA A 285 23.64 12.09 -9.52
CA ALA A 285 23.26 11.77 -8.15
C ALA A 285 24.29 12.24 -7.10
N SER A 286 25.59 12.28 -7.44
CA SER A 286 26.61 12.85 -6.54
C SER A 286 26.49 14.38 -6.41
N ILE A 287 26.08 15.08 -7.47
CA ILE A 287 25.75 16.51 -7.44
C ILE A 287 24.45 16.77 -6.64
N LEU A 288 23.51 15.84 -6.66
CA LEU A 288 22.30 15.93 -5.83
C LEU A 288 22.60 15.71 -4.35
N GLY A 289 23.63 14.91 -4.03
CA GLY A 289 24.00 14.52 -2.68
C GLY A 289 23.38 13.19 -2.26
N GLU A 290 22.88 12.41 -3.21
CA GLU A 290 22.24 11.11 -2.95
C GLU A 290 23.26 9.96 -2.85
N VAL A 291 24.47 10.14 -3.39
CA VAL A 291 25.54 9.15 -3.32
C VAL A 291 26.51 9.51 -2.20
N PRO A 292 26.80 8.59 -1.26
CA PRO A 292 27.83 8.79 -0.25
C PRO A 292 29.19 9.15 -0.86
N LYS A 293 29.81 10.19 -0.30
CA LYS A 293 31.17 10.64 -0.63
C LYS A 293 32.17 9.87 0.22
N VAL A 294 33.09 9.15 -0.41
CA VAL A 294 34.19 8.43 0.25
C VAL A 294 35.37 9.37 0.50
N SER A 295 35.73 10.18 -0.50
CA SER A 295 36.78 11.18 -0.40
C SER A 295 36.59 12.30 -1.45
N GLY A 296 37.36 13.39 -1.29
CA GLY A 296 37.27 14.58 -2.14
C GLY A 296 36.30 15.63 -1.60
N SER A 297 35.94 16.60 -2.43
CA SER A 297 34.99 17.67 -2.08
C SER A 297 34.00 17.93 -3.22
N VAL A 298 32.77 18.30 -2.85
CA VAL A 298 31.71 18.75 -3.76
C VAL A 298 31.21 20.08 -3.26
N LYS A 299 31.35 21.10 -4.09
CA LYS A 299 30.94 22.48 -3.82
C LYS A 299 29.86 22.89 -4.79
N LEU A 300 28.74 23.38 -4.28
CA LEU A 300 27.59 23.82 -5.08
C LEU A 300 27.18 25.23 -4.72
N SER A 301 26.85 26.04 -5.73
CA SER A 301 26.45 27.42 -5.52
C SER A 301 25.16 27.79 -6.27
N GLY A 302 24.02 27.45 -5.66
CA GLY A 302 22.69 27.76 -6.18
C GLY A 302 21.65 26.69 -5.87
N THR A 303 20.43 26.92 -6.31
CA THR A 303 19.31 25.98 -6.28
C THR A 303 19.37 25.02 -7.46
N LYS A 304 18.81 23.82 -7.29
CA LYS A 304 18.90 22.70 -8.24
C LYS A 304 17.53 22.30 -8.74
N ALA A 305 17.41 22.03 -10.04
CA ALA A 305 16.28 21.32 -10.63
C ALA A 305 16.80 20.01 -11.26
N PHE A 306 16.05 18.92 -11.08
CA PHE A 306 16.42 17.60 -11.57
C PHE A 306 15.33 16.99 -12.41
N VAL A 307 15.70 16.52 -13.60
CA VAL A 307 14.86 15.72 -14.50
C VAL A 307 15.48 14.33 -14.58
N ALA A 308 14.83 13.37 -13.93
CA ALA A 308 15.29 11.98 -13.87
C ALA A 308 15.00 11.23 -15.18
N GLN A 309 15.79 10.19 -15.46
CA GLN A 309 15.60 9.32 -16.63
C GLN A 309 14.23 8.63 -16.64
N SER A 310 13.72 8.23 -15.46
CA SER A 310 12.37 7.71 -15.31
C SER A 310 11.46 8.80 -14.75
N PRO A 311 10.48 9.31 -15.53
CA PRO A 311 9.63 10.39 -15.06
C PRO A 311 8.77 10.00 -13.87
N TRP A 312 8.74 10.85 -12.85
CA TRP A 312 7.86 10.72 -11.69
C TRP A 312 6.78 11.80 -11.70
N ILE A 313 5.52 11.37 -11.88
CA ILE A 313 4.33 12.22 -11.92
C ILE A 313 3.47 11.90 -10.68
N GLN A 314 3.07 12.94 -9.96
CA GLN A 314 2.22 12.85 -8.78
C GLN A 314 0.75 12.66 -9.21
N SER A 315 -0.02 11.91 -8.43
CA SER A 315 -1.47 11.85 -8.60
C SER A 315 -2.06 13.24 -8.34
N GLY A 316 -2.82 13.78 -9.28
CA GLY A 316 -3.34 15.16 -9.21
C GLY A 316 -3.48 15.78 -10.60
N LYS A 317 -3.74 17.08 -10.66
CA LYS A 317 -3.88 17.77 -11.96
C LYS A 317 -2.54 17.93 -12.68
N ILE A 318 -2.56 18.06 -14.00
CA ILE A 318 -1.35 18.37 -14.78
C ILE A 318 -0.78 19.73 -14.34
N GLU A 319 -1.65 20.72 -14.16
CA GLU A 319 -1.30 22.04 -13.64
C GLU A 319 -0.53 21.94 -12.31
N GLU A 320 -1.09 21.27 -11.30
CA GLU A 320 -0.46 21.07 -9.99
C GLU A 320 0.88 20.34 -10.08
N ASN A 321 0.99 19.38 -11.01
CA ASN A 321 2.24 18.67 -11.28
C ASN A 321 3.33 19.60 -11.85
N ILE A 322 2.98 20.60 -12.66
CA ILE A 322 3.93 21.55 -13.24
C ILE A 322 4.28 22.64 -12.21
N LEU A 323 3.27 23.20 -11.53
CA LEU A 323 3.45 24.22 -10.48
C LEU A 323 4.27 23.70 -9.30
N PHE A 324 4.03 22.44 -8.90
CA PHE A 324 4.76 21.70 -7.87
C PHE A 324 4.97 22.52 -6.57
N GLY A 325 3.88 23.13 -6.08
CA GLY A 325 3.84 23.92 -4.85
C GLY A 325 4.16 25.41 -5.01
N LYS A 326 4.55 25.88 -6.20
CA LYS A 326 4.64 27.32 -6.51
C LYS A 326 3.29 27.91 -6.90
N GLU A 327 3.13 29.22 -6.70
CA GLU A 327 1.97 29.97 -7.18
C GLU A 327 1.94 30.04 -8.71
N MET A 328 0.74 30.20 -9.27
CA MET A 328 0.50 30.28 -10.72
C MET A 328 0.83 31.68 -11.25
N ASP A 329 1.81 31.74 -12.15
CA ASP A 329 2.12 32.86 -13.04
C ASP A 329 1.71 32.45 -14.45
N ARG A 330 0.63 33.04 -14.96
CA ARG A 330 0.01 32.63 -16.23
C ARG A 330 0.94 32.83 -17.42
N ASP A 331 1.65 33.94 -17.49
CA ASP A 331 2.50 34.26 -18.63
C ASP A 331 3.67 33.29 -18.72
N ARG A 332 4.26 32.99 -17.56
CA ARG A 332 5.33 31.98 -17.45
C ARG A 332 4.81 30.58 -17.74
N TYR A 333 3.66 30.22 -17.17
CA TYR A 333 3.07 28.90 -17.35
C TYR A 333 2.83 28.62 -18.84
N GLU A 334 2.22 29.59 -19.55
CA GLU A 334 1.97 29.51 -20.99
C GLU A 334 3.27 29.40 -21.81
N MET A 335 4.30 30.16 -21.42
CA MET A 335 5.62 30.11 -22.04
C MET A 335 6.29 28.74 -21.86
N VAL A 336 6.20 28.15 -20.67
CA VAL A 336 6.72 26.81 -20.38
C VAL A 336 5.96 25.74 -21.16
N LEU A 337 4.62 25.84 -21.24
CA LEU A 337 3.80 24.91 -22.02
C LEU A 337 4.12 24.93 -23.51
N GLU A 338 4.35 26.12 -24.07
CA GLU A 338 4.77 26.28 -25.47
C GLU A 338 6.16 25.68 -25.71
N ALA A 339 7.16 26.06 -24.90
CA ALA A 339 8.53 25.55 -25.05
C ALA A 339 8.60 24.03 -24.90
N CYS A 340 7.80 23.46 -23.98
CA CYS A 340 7.70 22.02 -23.79
C CYS A 340 6.84 21.30 -24.84
N ALA A 341 6.27 21.99 -25.83
CA ALA A 341 5.35 21.43 -26.83
C ALA A 341 4.15 20.67 -26.21
N LEU A 342 3.67 21.12 -25.04
CA LEU A 342 2.58 20.46 -24.31
C LEU A 342 1.19 20.92 -24.74
N LYS A 343 1.04 22.07 -25.41
CA LYS A 343 -0.29 22.61 -25.78
C LYS A 343 -1.12 21.62 -26.61
N LYS A 344 -0.51 21.01 -27.63
CA LYS A 344 -1.17 20.00 -28.46
C LYS A 344 -1.55 18.75 -27.67
N ASP A 345 -0.77 18.37 -26.66
CA ASP A 345 -1.14 17.26 -25.77
C ASP A 345 -2.34 17.64 -24.90
N LEU A 346 -2.37 18.88 -24.40
CA LEU A 346 -3.45 19.39 -23.54
C LEU A 346 -4.78 19.53 -24.29
N GLU A 347 -4.76 19.95 -25.55
CA GLU A 347 -5.96 20.04 -26.41
C GLU A 347 -6.68 18.70 -26.58
N ILE A 348 -5.95 17.57 -26.53
CA ILE A 348 -6.51 16.23 -26.65
C ILE A 348 -7.28 15.83 -25.37
N PHE A 349 -6.88 16.36 -24.21
CA PHE A 349 -7.55 16.05 -22.96
C PHE A 349 -8.87 16.81 -22.84
N SER A 350 -9.92 16.11 -22.39
CA SER A 350 -11.27 16.67 -22.21
C SER A 350 -11.32 17.91 -21.32
N PHE A 351 -10.33 18.06 -20.42
CA PHE A 351 -10.18 19.13 -19.45
C PHE A 351 -8.86 19.90 -19.56
N GLY A 352 -8.09 19.72 -20.63
CA GLY A 352 -6.80 20.40 -20.75
C GLY A 352 -5.85 20.05 -19.59
N ASP A 353 -5.23 21.08 -19.01
CA ASP A 353 -4.29 21.01 -17.87
C ASP A 353 -4.98 20.71 -16.52
N GLN A 354 -6.29 20.92 -16.42
CA GLN A 354 -7.10 20.57 -15.25
C GLN A 354 -7.44 19.07 -15.19
N THR A 355 -6.98 18.29 -16.16
CA THR A 355 -7.15 16.83 -16.19
C THR A 355 -6.43 16.18 -15.03
N VAL A 356 -7.15 15.38 -14.24
CA VAL A 356 -6.58 14.60 -13.14
C VAL A 356 -5.86 13.37 -13.68
N ILE A 357 -4.59 13.26 -13.34
CA ILE A 357 -3.69 12.19 -13.72
C ILE A 357 -3.59 11.19 -12.56
N GLY A 358 -3.82 9.90 -12.89
CA GLY A 358 -3.75 8.81 -11.91
C GLY A 358 -2.32 8.47 -11.47
N GLU A 359 -2.18 7.53 -10.54
CA GLU A 359 -0.90 7.15 -9.94
C GLU A 359 0.18 6.85 -11.00
N ARG A 360 1.37 7.45 -10.84
CA ARG A 360 2.52 7.34 -11.76
C ARG A 360 2.20 7.75 -13.22
N GLY A 361 1.16 8.54 -13.41
CA GLY A 361 0.74 9.01 -14.72
C GLY A 361 0.26 7.91 -15.65
N ILE A 362 -0.46 6.89 -15.18
CA ILE A 362 -0.91 5.77 -16.02
C ILE A 362 -1.66 6.21 -17.30
N ASN A 363 -2.26 7.41 -17.29
CA ASN A 363 -3.00 8.00 -18.40
C ASN A 363 -2.13 8.72 -19.44
N LEU A 364 -0.84 8.97 -19.17
CA LEU A 364 0.07 9.70 -20.04
C LEU A 364 1.00 8.75 -20.81
N SER A 365 1.35 9.11 -22.05
CA SER A 365 2.40 8.43 -22.80
C SER A 365 3.80 8.70 -22.19
N GLY A 366 4.80 7.88 -22.53
CA GLY A 366 6.17 8.06 -22.03
C GLY A 366 6.74 9.46 -22.33
N GLY A 367 6.60 9.91 -23.58
CA GLY A 367 7.03 11.24 -24.00
C GLY A 367 6.27 12.37 -23.31
N GLN A 368 4.95 12.21 -23.10
CA GLN A 368 4.15 13.20 -22.34
C GLN A 368 4.61 13.32 -20.89
N LYS A 369 4.88 12.20 -20.21
CA LYS A 369 5.41 12.23 -18.83
C LYS A 369 6.74 12.97 -18.77
N GLN A 370 7.61 12.74 -19.75
CA GLN A 370 8.92 13.38 -19.81
C GLN A 370 8.78 14.89 -20.03
N ARG A 371 7.91 15.32 -20.96
CA ARG A 371 7.59 16.74 -21.19
C ARG A 371 7.02 17.43 -19.94
N VAL A 372 6.09 16.79 -19.22
CA VAL A 372 5.53 17.35 -17.96
C VAL A 372 6.62 17.49 -16.89
N GLN A 373 7.55 16.53 -16.78
CA GLN A 373 8.67 16.61 -15.84
C GLN A 373 9.66 17.74 -16.20
N ILE A 374 9.93 17.95 -17.49
CA ILE A 374 10.75 19.08 -17.96
C ILE A 374 10.04 20.40 -17.66
N ALA A 375 8.75 20.51 -17.98
CA ALA A 375 7.94 21.69 -17.66
C ALA A 375 7.97 22.03 -16.17
N ARG A 376 7.83 21.02 -15.29
CA ARG A 376 8.00 21.18 -13.84
C ARG A 376 9.36 21.77 -13.49
N ALA A 377 10.44 21.24 -14.05
CA ALA A 377 11.79 21.75 -13.78
C ALA A 377 11.96 23.21 -14.24
N LEU A 378 11.48 23.55 -15.44
CA LEU A 378 11.56 24.91 -15.99
C LEU A 378 10.81 25.92 -15.12
N TYR A 379 9.59 25.59 -14.70
CA TYR A 379 8.75 26.46 -13.87
C TYR A 379 9.35 26.76 -12.48
N GLN A 380 10.20 25.85 -11.97
CA GLN A 380 10.86 26.03 -10.66
C GLN A 380 12.00 27.05 -10.66
N GLU A 381 12.46 27.56 -11.81
CA GLU A 381 13.52 28.58 -11.91
C GLU A 381 14.77 28.32 -11.06
N ALA A 382 15.34 27.13 -11.16
CA ALA A 382 16.58 26.82 -10.47
C ALA A 382 17.77 27.62 -11.05
N ASP A 383 18.92 27.54 -10.39
CA ASP A 383 20.18 28.07 -10.91
C ASP A 383 20.94 27.00 -11.71
N ILE A 384 20.81 25.74 -11.29
CA ILE A 384 21.50 24.57 -11.85
C ILE A 384 20.43 23.56 -12.28
N TYR A 385 20.46 23.18 -13.55
CA TYR A 385 19.57 22.17 -14.12
C TYR A 385 20.33 20.90 -14.43
N LEU A 386 19.87 19.78 -13.89
CA LEU A 386 20.43 18.46 -14.08
C LEU A 386 19.43 17.61 -14.87
N PHE A 387 19.80 17.20 -16.08
CA PHE A 387 18.95 16.37 -16.94
C PHE A 387 19.58 15.00 -17.16
N ASP A 388 18.89 13.93 -16.75
CA ASP A 388 19.32 12.55 -16.97
C ASP A 388 18.56 11.94 -18.16
N ASP A 389 19.16 12.00 -19.34
CA ASP A 389 18.61 11.47 -20.60
C ASP A 389 17.15 11.89 -20.90
N PRO A 390 16.86 13.21 -20.90
CA PRO A 390 15.50 13.76 -20.92
C PRO A 390 14.80 13.64 -22.28
N PHE A 391 15.46 13.15 -23.33
CA PHE A 391 14.93 13.08 -24.69
C PHE A 391 14.78 11.66 -25.23
N SER A 392 14.96 10.65 -24.38
CA SER A 392 14.96 9.23 -24.78
C SER A 392 13.58 8.68 -25.15
N ALA A 393 12.50 9.17 -24.54
CA ALA A 393 11.14 8.69 -24.78
C ALA A 393 10.31 9.62 -25.71
N VAL A 394 10.93 10.65 -26.28
CA VAL A 394 10.31 11.57 -27.25
C VAL A 394 10.81 11.29 -28.66
N ASP A 395 9.97 11.57 -29.67
CA ASP A 395 10.40 11.49 -31.07
C ASP A 395 11.46 12.54 -31.40
N ALA A 396 12.25 12.31 -32.44
CA ALA A 396 13.40 13.15 -32.80
C ALA A 396 13.03 14.63 -33.07
N HIS A 397 11.87 14.88 -33.69
CA HIS A 397 11.41 16.23 -33.98
C HIS A 397 11.05 16.98 -32.68
N THR A 398 10.25 16.35 -31.81
CA THR A 398 9.92 16.91 -30.50
C THR A 398 11.15 17.06 -29.62
N GLY A 399 12.07 16.09 -29.63
CA GLY A 399 13.34 16.16 -28.90
C GLY A 399 14.18 17.36 -29.33
N SER A 400 14.31 17.58 -30.64
CA SER A 400 15.02 18.74 -31.19
C SER A 400 14.36 20.07 -30.81
N HIS A 401 13.03 20.13 -30.82
CA HIS A 401 12.27 21.30 -30.37
C HIS A 401 12.52 21.59 -28.89
N LEU A 402 12.42 20.59 -28.02
CA LEU A 402 12.68 20.73 -26.58
C LEU A 402 14.12 21.17 -26.32
N PHE A 403 15.08 20.60 -27.04
CA PHE A 403 16.48 21.00 -26.90
C PHE A 403 16.68 22.47 -27.25
N LYS A 404 16.11 22.91 -28.38
CA LYS A 404 16.25 24.29 -28.83
C LYS A 404 15.49 25.29 -27.94
N GLU A 405 14.21 25.07 -27.71
CA GLU A 405 13.37 26.05 -27.01
C GLU A 405 13.56 26.02 -25.49
N CYS A 406 13.74 24.83 -24.89
CA CYS A 406 13.95 24.73 -23.43
C CYS A 406 15.41 24.96 -23.04
N LEU A 407 16.35 24.18 -23.58
CA LEU A 407 17.75 24.21 -23.11
C LEU A 407 18.53 25.38 -23.70
N LEU A 408 18.37 25.66 -25.01
CA LEU A 408 19.07 26.78 -25.65
C LEU A 408 18.30 28.10 -25.59
N GLY A 409 16.98 28.07 -25.41
CA GLY A 409 16.13 29.25 -25.29
C GLY A 409 15.93 29.69 -23.83
N LEU A 410 14.91 29.13 -23.17
CA LEU A 410 14.50 29.55 -21.82
C LEU A 410 15.59 29.43 -20.75
N LEU A 411 16.49 28.46 -20.90
CA LEU A 411 17.58 28.22 -19.95
C LEU A 411 18.94 28.80 -20.39
N ASP A 412 18.97 29.70 -21.39
CA ASP A 412 20.24 30.17 -21.98
C ASP A 412 21.23 30.75 -20.96
N SER A 413 20.72 31.50 -19.97
CA SER A 413 21.53 32.12 -18.91
C SER A 413 21.80 31.22 -17.69
N LYS A 414 21.26 30.00 -17.68
CA LYS A 414 21.32 29.07 -16.54
C LYS A 414 22.44 28.05 -16.72
N THR A 415 22.92 27.47 -15.62
CA THR A 415 23.87 26.35 -15.69
C THR A 415 23.11 25.06 -15.98
N ILE A 416 23.51 24.34 -17.03
CA ILE A 416 22.84 23.12 -17.46
C ILE A 416 23.87 21.98 -17.51
N ILE A 417 23.57 20.85 -16.88
CA ILE A 417 24.31 19.60 -17.03
C ILE A 417 23.32 18.56 -17.54
N TYR A 418 23.52 18.09 -18.77
CA TYR A 418 22.64 17.10 -19.37
C TYR A 418 23.41 15.85 -19.81
N VAL A 419 22.92 14.70 -19.39
CA VAL A 419 23.34 13.39 -19.86
C VAL A 419 22.54 13.08 -21.11
N THR A 420 23.21 12.69 -22.18
CA THR A 420 22.52 12.22 -23.39
C THR A 420 23.29 11.09 -24.08
N HIS A 421 22.53 10.17 -24.63
CA HIS A 421 23.03 9.15 -25.56
C HIS A 421 22.97 9.61 -27.02
N GLN A 422 22.25 10.70 -27.31
CA GLN A 422 22.07 11.22 -28.65
C GLN A 422 23.22 12.17 -28.99
N VAL A 423 24.03 11.77 -29.97
CA VAL A 423 25.25 12.51 -30.37
C VAL A 423 24.91 13.88 -30.99
N GLU A 424 23.70 14.03 -31.51
CA GLU A 424 23.19 15.25 -32.19
C GLU A 424 23.17 16.48 -31.28
N PHE A 425 23.02 16.31 -29.96
CA PHE A 425 22.95 17.42 -29.00
C PHE A 425 24.30 17.79 -28.39
N LEU A 426 25.37 17.05 -28.68
CA LEU A 426 26.69 17.29 -28.12
C LEU A 426 27.39 18.55 -28.67
N PRO A 427 27.28 18.91 -29.97
CA PRO A 427 27.97 20.08 -30.51
C PRO A 427 27.53 21.43 -29.91
N SER A 428 26.35 21.50 -29.30
CA SER A 428 25.82 22.74 -28.70
C SER A 428 26.28 22.96 -27.25
N ALA A 429 27.08 22.05 -26.69
CA ALA A 429 27.62 22.19 -25.34
C ALA A 429 28.91 23.03 -25.31
N ASP A 430 29.07 23.84 -24.27
CA ASP A 430 30.31 24.58 -24.01
C ASP A 430 31.45 23.65 -23.55
N LEU A 431 31.08 22.54 -22.89
CA LEU A 431 32.00 21.52 -22.41
C LEU A 431 31.34 20.15 -22.51
N ILE A 432 32.06 19.19 -23.08
CA ILE A 432 31.66 17.79 -23.14
C ILE A 432 32.54 17.01 -22.18
N LEU A 433 31.92 16.15 -21.38
CA LEU A 433 32.57 15.26 -20.43
C LEU A 433 32.32 13.81 -20.87
N VAL A 434 33.40 13.10 -21.23
CA VAL A 434 33.34 11.71 -21.68
C VAL A 434 33.67 10.79 -20.51
N MET A 435 32.72 9.93 -20.17
CA MET A 435 32.77 9.10 -18.98
C MET A 435 32.84 7.61 -19.33
N LYS A 436 33.81 6.90 -18.74
CA LYS A 436 34.03 5.45 -18.92
C LYS A 436 34.41 4.82 -17.59
N ASP A 437 33.80 3.68 -17.26
CA ASP A 437 34.10 2.89 -16.05
C ASP A 437 34.19 3.73 -14.75
N GLY A 438 33.29 4.71 -14.59
CA GLY A 438 33.24 5.57 -13.41
C GLY A 438 34.27 6.71 -13.37
N ARG A 439 35.02 6.95 -14.44
CA ARG A 439 36.05 7.99 -14.55
C ARG A 439 35.78 8.96 -15.70
N MET A 440 36.27 10.20 -15.55
CA MET A 440 36.31 11.16 -16.65
C MET A 440 37.56 10.92 -17.48
N VAL A 441 37.39 10.47 -18.72
CA VAL A 441 38.51 10.13 -19.60
C VAL A 441 38.92 11.34 -20.44
N GLN A 442 37.93 12.12 -20.90
CA GLN A 442 38.16 13.30 -21.73
C GLN A 442 37.21 14.43 -21.34
N SER A 443 37.69 15.66 -21.48
CA SER A 443 36.92 16.89 -21.25
C SER A 443 37.42 17.99 -22.17
N GLY A 444 36.51 18.75 -22.79
CA GLY A 444 36.85 19.81 -23.75
C GLY A 444 35.67 20.21 -24.63
N LYS A 445 35.93 21.05 -25.64
CA LYS A 445 34.93 21.39 -26.66
C LYS A 445 34.76 20.25 -27.67
N TYR A 446 33.65 20.25 -28.40
CA TYR A 446 33.35 19.24 -29.41
C TYR A 446 34.48 19.04 -30.42
N ASP A 447 34.97 20.13 -31.02
CA ASP A 447 36.02 20.07 -32.04
C ASP A 447 37.38 19.66 -31.47
N GLU A 448 37.66 19.99 -30.21
CA GLU A 448 38.92 19.63 -29.54
C GLU A 448 38.95 18.13 -29.26
N ILE A 449 37.88 17.59 -28.66
CA ILE A 449 37.80 16.17 -28.28
C ILE A 449 37.72 15.28 -29.53
N LEU A 450 37.02 15.71 -30.59
CA LEU A 450 36.92 14.95 -31.83
C LEU A 450 38.29 14.73 -32.48
N ASN A 451 39.20 15.70 -32.35
CA ASN A 451 40.54 15.64 -32.92
C ASN A 451 41.57 14.97 -31.99
N SER A 452 41.35 14.99 -30.67
CA SER A 452 42.29 14.46 -29.68
C SER A 452 41.96 13.06 -29.15
N GLY A 453 40.73 12.57 -29.34
CA GLY A 453 40.20 11.43 -28.57
C GLY A 453 39.80 10.20 -29.37
N THR A 454 40.39 9.04 -29.06
CA THR A 454 39.99 7.74 -29.63
C THR A 454 38.60 7.29 -29.15
N GLU A 455 38.30 7.40 -27.85
CA GLU A 455 37.06 6.91 -27.26
C GLU A 455 35.81 7.69 -27.71
N PHE A 456 35.90 9.03 -27.76
CA PHE A 456 34.80 9.86 -28.26
C PHE A 456 34.54 9.61 -29.75
N LEU A 457 35.61 9.46 -30.54
CA LEU A 457 35.50 9.12 -31.96
C LEU A 457 34.84 7.75 -32.17
N GLU A 458 35.14 6.76 -31.32
CA GLU A 458 34.49 5.45 -31.32
C GLU A 458 32.98 5.56 -31.01
N LEU A 459 32.59 6.36 -30.00
CA LEU A 459 31.17 6.59 -29.69
C LEU A 459 30.43 7.27 -30.84
N VAL A 460 31.01 8.32 -31.43
CA VAL A 460 30.41 9.06 -32.55
C VAL A 460 30.32 8.20 -33.82
N SER A 461 31.36 7.41 -34.11
CA SER A 461 31.38 6.51 -35.27
C SER A 461 30.42 5.33 -35.11
N ALA A 462 30.31 4.74 -33.92
CA ALA A 462 29.32 3.71 -33.60
C ALA A 462 27.89 4.25 -33.78
N HIS A 463 27.62 5.47 -33.33
CA HIS A 463 26.31 6.11 -33.51
C HIS A 463 26.01 6.40 -34.98
N LYS A 464 26.97 6.96 -35.75
CA LYS A 464 26.82 7.18 -37.19
C LYS A 464 26.54 5.88 -37.95
N LYS A 465 27.23 4.80 -37.58
CA LYS A 465 27.01 3.46 -38.16
C LYS A 465 25.63 2.88 -37.83
N ALA A 466 25.14 3.13 -36.61
CA ALA A 466 23.79 2.72 -36.21
C ALA A 466 22.70 3.50 -36.97
N LEU A 467 22.88 4.82 -37.15
CA LEU A 467 21.99 5.65 -37.95
C LEU A 467 21.98 5.24 -39.43
N SER A 468 23.15 5.01 -40.04
CA SER A 468 23.21 4.56 -41.44
C SER A 468 22.55 3.20 -41.65
N ALA A 469 22.62 2.29 -40.67
CA ALA A 469 21.95 0.99 -40.74
C ALA A 469 20.41 1.07 -40.62
N LEU A 470 19.88 2.19 -40.09
CA LEU A 470 18.44 2.46 -40.03
C LEU A 470 17.91 3.09 -41.33
N ASP A 471 18.74 3.89 -42.02
CA ASP A 471 18.40 4.49 -43.32
C ASP A 471 18.52 3.51 -44.51
N ASP A 472 19.26 2.41 -44.38
CA ASP A 472 19.45 1.38 -45.43
C ASP A 472 18.23 0.43 -45.63
N LYS A 473 17.07 0.70 -45.02
CA LYS A 473 15.81 0.01 -45.37
C LYS A 473 15.10 0.76 -46.50
N PRO A 474 14.90 0.16 -47.68
CA PRO A 474 14.22 0.85 -48.76
C PRO A 474 12.78 1.16 -48.35
N ARG A 475 12.40 2.44 -48.40
CA ARG A 475 10.99 2.86 -48.40
C ARG A 475 10.33 2.21 -49.62
N PRO A 476 9.23 1.45 -49.46
CA PRO A 476 8.55 0.89 -50.62
C PRO A 476 7.98 2.06 -51.45
N SER A 477 8.46 2.14 -52.68
CA SER A 477 7.95 2.99 -53.74
C SER A 477 6.46 2.73 -53.94
N SER A 478 5.68 3.78 -53.82
CA SER A 478 4.34 3.89 -54.36
C SER A 478 4.36 3.62 -55.86
N GLU A 479 3.83 2.47 -56.31
CA GLU A 479 3.03 2.34 -57.53
C GLU A 479 2.44 0.93 -57.70
N ASN A 480 1.14 0.93 -58.04
CA ASN A 480 0.36 -0.08 -58.77
C ASN A 480 -0.14 -1.36 -58.06
N PHE A 481 -1.40 -1.32 -57.60
CA PHE A 481 -2.34 -2.44 -57.73
C PHE A 481 -3.76 -1.97 -58.12
N ILE A 482 -4.01 -2.07 -59.42
CA ILE A 482 -5.20 -2.62 -60.11
C ILE A 482 -6.61 -2.23 -59.60
N SER A 483 -7.30 -1.53 -60.49
CA SER A 483 -8.75 -1.33 -60.59
C SER A 483 -9.54 -2.63 -60.82
N ALA A 484 -10.64 -2.81 -60.08
CA ALA A 484 -11.77 -3.65 -60.50
C ALA A 484 -13.08 -3.07 -59.93
N GLU A 485 -14.02 -2.79 -60.84
CA GLU A 485 -15.38 -2.31 -60.58
C GLU A 485 -16.36 -3.42 -60.16
N ASN A 486 -17.47 -2.98 -59.54
CA ASN A 486 -18.77 -3.64 -59.32
C ASN A 486 -18.81 -4.71 -58.21
N ASP A 487 -19.81 -4.80 -57.32
CA ASP A 487 -21.25 -4.50 -57.46
C ASP A 487 -21.94 -4.46 -56.06
N LYS A 488 -22.99 -3.62 -55.96
CA LYS A 488 -24.21 -3.59 -55.11
C LYS A 488 -24.37 -4.31 -53.75
N LYS A 489 -24.96 -3.49 -52.83
CA LYS A 489 -26.14 -3.67 -51.93
C LYS A 489 -25.98 -4.32 -50.54
N ILE A 490 -26.58 -3.60 -49.57
CA ILE A 490 -27.39 -3.99 -48.37
C ILE A 490 -26.99 -3.01 -47.25
N GLY A 491 -27.83 -2.23 -46.57
CA GLY A 491 -29.27 -1.97 -46.58
C GLY A 491 -29.54 -0.88 -45.52
N GLU A 492 -30.44 0.05 -45.83
CA GLU A 492 -31.03 1.02 -44.88
C GLU A 492 -32.16 0.34 -44.10
N GLU A 493 -32.25 0.62 -42.79
CA GLU A 493 -33.38 0.47 -41.83
C GLU A 493 -32.72 0.64 -40.44
N ASP A 494 -33.09 1.50 -39.49
CA ASP A 494 -34.24 2.34 -39.25
C ASP A 494 -33.79 3.53 -38.37
N GLU A 495 -33.97 4.77 -38.84
CA GLU A 495 -34.04 5.96 -38.00
C GLU A 495 -35.47 6.49 -38.09
N ARG A 496 -36.29 6.19 -37.06
CA ARG A 496 -37.47 6.97 -36.64
C ARG A 496 -38.08 6.33 -35.40
N GLU A 497 -37.78 6.90 -34.25
CA GLU A 497 -38.82 7.23 -33.27
C GLU A 497 -38.38 8.47 -32.49
N VAL A 498 -39.22 9.50 -32.57
CA VAL A 498 -38.97 10.88 -32.18
C VAL A 498 -39.96 11.24 -31.07
N LEU A 499 -39.43 11.90 -30.05
CA LEU A 499 -40.09 12.71 -29.02
C LEU A 499 -41.03 12.02 -28.02
N ASN A 500 -40.60 12.05 -26.74
CA ASN A 500 -41.29 12.85 -25.74
C ASN A 500 -40.44 13.00 -24.47
N SER A 501 -39.84 14.17 -24.28
CA SER A 501 -39.95 15.01 -23.07
C SER A 501 -38.90 16.12 -23.12
N GLU A 502 -39.37 17.35 -23.27
CA GLU A 502 -38.62 18.54 -22.91
C GLU A 502 -38.37 18.53 -21.40
N THR A 503 -37.11 18.54 -20.96
CA THR A 503 -36.65 19.31 -19.80
C THR A 503 -35.12 19.26 -19.69
N ASP A 504 -34.53 20.45 -19.68
CA ASP A 504 -33.20 20.83 -19.20
C ASP A 504 -31.97 20.11 -19.76
N GLU A 505 -31.32 20.77 -20.73
CA GLU A 505 -29.89 20.62 -21.00
C GLU A 505 -29.07 20.97 -19.75
N ILE A 506 -28.86 19.99 -18.87
CA ILE A 506 -27.69 19.97 -18.01
C ILE A 506 -26.60 19.31 -18.87
N VAL A 507 -25.71 20.14 -19.42
CA VAL A 507 -24.43 19.69 -19.96
C VAL A 507 -23.78 18.80 -18.89
N ALA A 508 -23.82 17.49 -19.10
CA ALA A 508 -23.15 16.56 -18.21
C ALA A 508 -21.68 17.00 -18.10
N PRO A 509 -21.13 17.20 -16.89
CA PRO A 509 -19.73 17.56 -16.76
C PRO A 509 -18.92 16.43 -17.42
N LYS A 510 -17.99 16.80 -18.32
CA LYS A 510 -17.09 15.84 -18.97
C LYS A 510 -16.51 14.93 -17.87
N ALA A 511 -16.45 13.62 -18.05
CA ALA A 511 -15.96 12.76 -16.98
C ALA A 511 -14.43 12.92 -16.84
N GLN A 512 -13.93 13.21 -15.63
CA GLN A 512 -12.49 13.17 -15.37
C GLN A 512 -11.97 11.73 -15.51
N ILE A 513 -10.73 11.57 -15.96
CA ILE A 513 -10.13 10.25 -16.22
C ILE A 513 -9.98 9.43 -14.93
N VAL A 514 -9.79 10.12 -13.81
CA VAL A 514 -9.79 9.52 -12.47
C VAL A 514 -11.00 10.07 -11.74
N GLN A 515 -11.99 9.22 -11.49
CA GLN A 515 -13.11 9.54 -10.61
C GLN A 515 -12.66 9.23 -9.18
N GLU A 516 -12.78 10.21 -8.28
CA GLU A 516 -12.66 9.93 -6.85
C GLU A 516 -13.75 8.92 -6.44
N GLU A 517 -13.45 8.07 -5.46
CA GLU A 517 -14.44 7.15 -4.92
C GLU A 517 -15.56 7.95 -4.25
N GLU A 518 -16.66 8.16 -4.98
CA GLU A 518 -17.84 8.82 -4.44
C GLU A 518 -18.48 7.91 -3.39
N ARG A 519 -18.31 8.26 -2.12
CA ARG A 519 -19.06 7.63 -1.04
C ARG A 519 -20.49 8.17 -1.07
N GLU A 520 -21.46 7.29 -1.29
CA GLU A 520 -22.86 7.64 -1.10
C GLU A 520 -23.07 8.21 0.30
N LYS A 521 -23.48 9.48 0.38
CA LYS A 521 -23.80 10.16 1.64
C LYS A 521 -25.29 9.99 1.90
N GLY A 522 -25.63 9.26 2.96
CA GLY A 522 -27.04 9.07 3.33
C GLY A 522 -27.27 7.80 4.14
N LYS A 523 -28.54 7.40 4.24
CA LYS A 523 -28.92 6.12 4.83
C LYS A 523 -28.68 5.02 3.81
N VAL A 524 -28.18 3.87 4.27
CA VAL A 524 -28.03 2.67 3.45
C VAL A 524 -29.41 2.23 2.97
N ASN A 525 -29.56 2.05 1.65
CA ASN A 525 -30.82 1.63 1.05
C ASN A 525 -31.21 0.21 1.54
N PHE A 526 -32.48 0.02 1.92
CA PHE A 526 -33.01 -1.28 2.36
C PHE A 526 -32.75 -2.41 1.35
N GLN A 527 -32.70 -2.08 0.06
CA GLN A 527 -32.36 -3.04 -1.00
C GLN A 527 -30.99 -3.71 -0.80
N VAL A 528 -30.03 -3.01 -0.19
CA VAL A 528 -28.70 -3.57 0.13
C VAL A 528 -28.82 -4.68 1.17
N TYR A 529 -29.59 -4.43 2.25
CA TYR A 529 -29.86 -5.43 3.28
C TYR A 529 -30.63 -6.62 2.70
N TRP A 530 -31.67 -6.36 1.89
CA TRP A 530 -32.45 -7.41 1.26
C TRP A 530 -31.59 -8.29 0.34
N LYS A 531 -30.75 -7.67 -0.49
CA LYS A 531 -29.81 -8.40 -1.38
C LYS A 531 -28.87 -9.28 -0.58
N TYR A 532 -28.31 -8.76 0.52
CA TYR A 532 -27.44 -9.55 1.41
C TYR A 532 -28.17 -10.75 2.02
N LEU A 533 -29.40 -10.56 2.52
CA LEU A 533 -30.22 -11.63 3.09
C LEU A 533 -30.59 -12.71 2.07
N THR A 534 -30.90 -12.32 0.82
CA THR A 534 -31.30 -13.27 -0.24
C THR A 534 -30.14 -13.96 -0.96
N MET A 535 -28.90 -13.50 -0.76
CA MET A 535 -27.73 -13.99 -1.52
C MET A 535 -27.43 -15.46 -1.26
N ALA A 536 -27.65 -15.93 -0.03
CA ALA A 536 -27.47 -17.33 0.36
C ALA A 536 -28.81 -18.07 0.35
N TYR A 537 -28.93 -19.11 -0.47
CA TYR A 537 -30.11 -19.98 -0.55
C TYR A 537 -31.45 -19.23 -0.68
N GLY A 538 -31.46 -18.06 -1.34
CA GLY A 538 -32.66 -17.24 -1.52
C GLY A 538 -33.24 -16.67 -0.22
N GLY A 539 -32.47 -16.64 0.88
CA GLY A 539 -32.91 -16.17 2.19
C GLY A 539 -33.60 -17.21 3.06
N ALA A 540 -33.71 -18.47 2.61
CA ALA A 540 -34.38 -19.54 3.36
C ALA A 540 -33.76 -19.83 4.75
N LEU A 541 -32.46 -19.54 4.93
CA LEU A 541 -31.76 -19.74 6.21
C LEU A 541 -32.06 -18.65 7.25
N VAL A 542 -32.47 -17.46 6.83
CA VAL A 542 -32.72 -16.31 7.74
C VAL A 542 -33.80 -16.62 8.79
N PRO A 543 -35.01 -17.10 8.43
CA PRO A 543 -36.02 -17.42 9.44
C PRO A 543 -35.58 -18.57 10.36
N LEU A 544 -34.78 -19.52 9.86
CA LEU A 544 -34.26 -20.62 10.66
C LEU A 544 -33.25 -20.13 11.70
N ILE A 545 -32.34 -19.23 11.32
CA ILE A 545 -31.38 -18.60 12.24
C ILE A 545 -32.11 -17.76 13.30
N LEU A 546 -33.11 -16.97 12.90
CA LEU A 546 -33.91 -16.19 13.85
C LEU A 546 -34.69 -17.08 14.82
N LEU A 547 -35.27 -18.18 14.33
CA LEU A 547 -35.97 -19.15 15.17
C LEU A 547 -35.01 -19.81 16.17
N ALA A 548 -33.83 -20.25 15.73
CA ALA A 548 -32.81 -20.82 16.59
C ALA A 548 -32.38 -19.83 17.68
N GLN A 549 -32.17 -18.55 17.33
CA GLN A 549 -31.80 -17.50 18.28
C GLN A 549 -32.91 -17.19 19.30
N VAL A 550 -34.17 -17.18 18.88
CA VAL A 550 -35.32 -17.00 19.78
C VAL A 550 -35.44 -18.19 20.73
N LEU A 551 -35.33 -19.42 20.22
CA LEU A 551 -35.38 -20.62 21.05
C LEU A 551 -34.21 -20.68 22.04
N PHE A 552 -33.01 -20.28 21.61
CA PHE A 552 -31.84 -20.15 22.48
C PHE A 552 -32.12 -19.23 23.68
N GLN A 553 -32.62 -18.03 23.43
CA GLN A 553 -32.98 -17.06 24.47
C GLN A 553 -34.10 -17.57 25.38
N LEU A 554 -35.13 -18.21 24.81
CA LEU A 554 -36.22 -18.80 25.58
C LEU A 554 -35.73 -19.90 26.53
N LEU A 555 -34.85 -20.78 26.08
CA LEU A 555 -34.27 -21.83 26.92
C LEU A 555 -33.36 -21.26 28.01
N GLU A 556 -32.59 -20.20 27.72
CA GLU A 556 -31.74 -19.55 28.72
C GLU A 556 -32.59 -18.89 29.82
N ILE A 557 -33.65 -18.16 29.43
CA ILE A 557 -34.59 -17.54 30.38
C ILE A 557 -35.32 -18.63 31.19
N ALA A 558 -35.77 -19.71 30.54
CA ALA A 558 -36.44 -20.82 31.22
C ALA A 558 -35.51 -21.52 32.23
N SER A 559 -34.25 -21.73 31.87
CA SER A 559 -33.23 -22.32 32.74
C SER A 559 -32.97 -21.46 33.99
N ASN A 560 -32.82 -20.14 33.80
CA ASN A 560 -32.65 -19.20 34.91
C ASN A 560 -33.90 -19.12 35.80
N TYR A 561 -35.10 -19.10 35.20
CA TYR A 561 -36.36 -19.09 35.93
C TYR A 561 -36.57 -20.37 36.74
N TRP A 562 -36.25 -21.54 36.16
CA TRP A 562 -36.33 -22.83 36.83
C TRP A 562 -35.45 -22.88 38.08
N MET A 563 -34.21 -22.40 37.98
CA MET A 563 -33.31 -22.30 39.13
C MET A 563 -33.81 -21.33 40.21
N ALA A 564 -34.41 -20.21 39.81
CA ALA A 564 -34.97 -19.23 40.73
C ALA A 564 -36.20 -19.75 41.47
N TRP A 565 -37.10 -20.45 40.77
CA TRP A 565 -38.35 -21.00 41.32
C TRP A 565 -38.13 -22.26 42.17
N GLY A 566 -37.24 -23.16 41.73
CA GLY A 566 -37.02 -24.44 42.38
C GLY A 566 -36.24 -24.36 43.71
N THR A 567 -35.71 -23.19 44.07
CA THR A 567 -34.87 -22.97 45.25
C THR A 567 -35.63 -22.24 46.35
N THR A 568 -35.29 -22.52 47.62
CA THR A 568 -36.00 -21.92 48.75
C THR A 568 -35.62 -20.45 48.94
N VAL A 569 -36.62 -19.63 49.26
CA VAL A 569 -36.44 -18.19 49.51
C VAL A 569 -35.91 -17.91 50.93
N SER A 570 -36.12 -18.85 51.87
CA SER A 570 -35.63 -18.76 53.26
C SER A 570 -35.37 -20.16 53.86
N LYS A 571 -34.55 -20.23 54.92
CA LYS A 571 -34.12 -21.45 55.61
C LYS A 571 -35.26 -22.32 56.17
N ASP A 572 -36.43 -21.72 56.40
CA ASP A 572 -37.57 -22.37 57.05
C ASP A 572 -38.60 -22.99 56.09
N MET A 573 -38.36 -22.90 54.77
CA MET A 573 -39.26 -23.49 53.75
C MET A 573 -38.71 -24.81 53.21
N LYS A 574 -39.58 -25.81 53.05
CA LYS A 574 -39.25 -27.03 52.31
C LYS A 574 -39.06 -26.69 50.82
N PRO A 575 -38.02 -27.23 50.16
CA PRO A 575 -37.82 -26.98 48.74
C PRO A 575 -39.01 -27.55 47.93
N PRO A 576 -39.46 -26.83 46.89
CA PRO A 576 -40.58 -27.26 46.04
C PRO A 576 -40.25 -28.50 45.20
N VAL A 577 -38.96 -28.80 45.00
CA VAL A 577 -38.46 -29.90 44.19
C VAL A 577 -37.23 -30.52 44.86
N GLU A 578 -37.01 -31.82 44.67
CA GLU A 578 -35.75 -32.46 45.09
C GLU A 578 -34.54 -31.83 44.39
N SER A 579 -33.44 -31.64 45.13
CA SER A 579 -32.21 -31.00 44.62
C SER A 579 -31.61 -31.72 43.41
N SER A 580 -31.83 -33.04 43.30
CA SER A 580 -31.42 -33.88 42.16
C SER A 580 -32.19 -33.51 40.89
N THR A 581 -33.52 -33.45 40.94
CA THR A 581 -34.39 -33.08 39.82
C THR A 581 -34.14 -31.63 39.38
N LEU A 582 -33.86 -30.73 40.34
CA LEU A 582 -33.58 -29.32 40.07
C LEU A 582 -32.36 -29.15 39.15
N ILE A 583 -31.26 -29.85 39.44
CA ILE A 583 -30.01 -29.76 38.66
C ILE A 583 -30.14 -30.47 37.32
N ILE A 584 -30.83 -31.62 37.25
CA ILE A 584 -31.01 -32.35 35.99
C ILE A 584 -31.75 -31.49 34.96
N VAL A 585 -32.89 -30.91 35.34
CA VAL A 585 -33.68 -30.06 34.43
C VAL A 585 -32.91 -28.79 34.04
N TYR A 586 -32.14 -28.20 34.95
CA TYR A 586 -31.27 -27.06 34.64
C TYR A 586 -30.21 -27.41 33.58
N VAL A 587 -29.54 -28.55 33.74
CA VAL A 587 -28.51 -29.03 32.81
C VAL A 587 -29.12 -29.36 31.45
N GLU A 588 -30.28 -30.01 31.39
CA GLU A 588 -30.98 -30.32 30.14
C GLU A 588 -31.36 -29.05 29.37
N LEU A 589 -31.94 -28.05 30.03
CA LEU A 589 -32.32 -26.78 29.42
C LEU A 589 -31.09 -26.00 28.92
N ALA A 590 -29.99 -26.02 29.67
CA ALA A 590 -28.78 -25.29 29.33
C ALA A 590 -27.89 -25.99 28.27
N ILE A 591 -27.93 -27.33 28.21
CA ILE A 591 -27.35 -28.07 27.08
C ILE A 591 -28.18 -27.82 25.82
N GLY A 592 -29.51 -27.85 25.93
CA GLY A 592 -30.42 -27.52 24.83
C GLY A 592 -30.20 -26.12 24.27
N SER A 593 -29.99 -25.12 25.13
CA SER A 593 -29.64 -23.76 24.68
C SER A 593 -28.28 -23.73 23.98
N SER A 594 -27.26 -24.38 24.54
CA SER A 594 -25.93 -24.41 23.93
C SER A 594 -25.96 -25.05 22.54
N ILE A 595 -26.75 -26.11 22.34
CA ILE A 595 -26.92 -26.79 21.05
C ILE A 595 -27.62 -25.90 20.01
N LEU A 596 -28.62 -25.10 20.41
CA LEU A 596 -29.29 -24.18 19.49
C LEU A 596 -28.41 -23.01 19.04
N TYR A 597 -27.38 -22.69 19.84
CA TYR A 597 -26.39 -21.68 19.50
C TYR A 597 -25.33 -22.22 18.51
N PHE A 598 -25.03 -23.53 18.57
CA PHE A 598 -24.14 -24.22 17.64
C PHE A 598 -24.79 -24.39 16.26
#